data_AF-A0A916ZU10-F1
#
_entry.id   AF-A0A916ZU10-F1
#
_cell.length_a   1.000
_cell.length_b   1.000
_cell.length_c   1.000
_cell.angle_alpha   90.00
_cell.angle_beta   90.00
_cell.angle_gamma   90.00
#
_symmetry.space_group_name_H-M   'P 1'
#
loop_
_entity.id
_entity.type
_entity.pdbx_description
1 polymer ?
#
loop_
_entity_poly.entity_id
_entity_poly.type
_entity_poly.pdbx_seq_one_letter_code
_entity_poly.pdbx_strand_id
1 'polypeptide(L)'
;MSDPFADAPSPCIDICKYKRQGRCIGCSMTKMEKDSFPHSGSGEAKRRFFETLIARLEAEHKNPAFWVASYRRKCEREGVPCPLDDLAET
;
A
#
# COMPACT_ATOMS: atom_id res chain seq x y z
N MET A 1 -20.47 5.67 6.45
CA MET A 1 -19.62 5.55 5.26
C MET A 1 -18.47 4.66 5.66
N SER A 2 -18.33 3.48 5.06
CA SER A 2 -17.16 2.63 5.32
C SER A 2 -15.93 3.39 4.86
N ASP A 3 -15.01 3.63 5.78
CA ASP A 3 -13.76 4.30 5.48
C ASP A 3 -12.92 3.32 4.65
N PRO A 4 -12.61 3.63 3.37
CA PRO A 4 -11.91 2.70 2.49
C PRO A 4 -10.50 2.38 2.98
N PHE A 5 -9.94 3.21 3.87
CA PHE A 5 -8.68 2.95 4.53
C PHE A 5 -8.85 2.01 5.72
N ALA A 6 -9.95 2.05 6.47
CA ALA A 6 -10.20 1.15 7.61
C ALA A 6 -10.19 -0.32 7.18
N ASP A 7 -10.79 -0.64 6.03
CA ASP A 7 -10.82 -2.00 5.46
C ASP A 7 -9.67 -2.26 4.46
N ALA A 8 -8.74 -1.32 4.30
CA ALA A 8 -7.65 -1.46 3.35
C ALA A 8 -6.73 -2.65 3.69
N PRO A 9 -6.46 -3.55 2.72
CA PRO A 9 -5.54 -4.65 2.89
C PRO A 9 -4.10 -4.11 2.85
N SER A 10 -3.16 -4.92 3.34
CA SER A 10 -1.74 -4.56 3.37
C SER A 10 -1.23 -4.08 1.99
N PRO A 11 -0.49 -2.95 1.91
CA PRO A 11 0.08 -2.41 0.66
C PRO A 11 1.14 -3.30 0.00
N CYS A 12 1.45 -4.45 0.60
CA CYS A 12 2.31 -5.47 0.01
C CYS A 12 1.59 -6.18 -1.16
N ILE A 13 2.24 -6.18 -2.33
CA ILE A 13 1.79 -6.85 -3.57
C ILE A 13 2.44 -8.24 -3.75
N ASP A 14 2.84 -8.88 -2.65
CA ASP A 14 3.38 -10.24 -2.55
C ASP A 14 4.65 -10.56 -3.38
N ILE A 15 5.28 -9.57 -4.00
CA ILE A 15 6.58 -9.70 -4.69
C ILE A 15 7.77 -9.33 -3.79
N CYS A 16 7.66 -9.62 -2.49
CA CYS A 16 8.63 -9.20 -1.46
C CYS A 16 10.06 -9.61 -1.80
N LYS A 17 10.89 -8.63 -2.21
CA LYS A 17 12.30 -8.84 -2.50
C LYS A 17 13.12 -7.71 -1.89
N TYR A 18 13.69 -7.98 -0.71
CA TYR A 18 14.38 -7.01 0.14
C TYR A 18 15.85 -6.81 -0.25
N LYS A 19 16.10 -6.20 -1.42
CA LYS A 19 17.49 -5.96 -1.90
C LYS A 19 17.99 -4.52 -1.70
N ARG A 20 17.12 -3.56 -1.37
CA ARG A 20 17.48 -2.15 -1.18
C ARG A 20 17.54 -1.80 0.31
N GLN A 21 18.66 -2.08 0.98
CA GLN A 21 18.85 -1.74 2.41
C GLN A 21 17.72 -2.26 3.32
N GLY A 22 17.21 -3.47 3.05
CA GLY A 22 16.09 -4.05 3.80
C GLY A 22 14.69 -3.62 3.35
N ARG A 23 14.55 -2.86 2.26
CA ARG A 23 13.28 -2.48 1.62
C ARG A 23 12.96 -3.35 0.41
N CYS A 24 11.68 -3.66 0.26
CA CYS A 24 11.13 -4.39 -0.87
C CYS A 24 11.20 -3.54 -2.14
N ILE A 25 11.72 -4.10 -3.24
CA ILE A 25 11.76 -3.40 -4.53
C ILE A 25 10.38 -3.20 -5.19
N GLY A 26 9.33 -3.82 -4.64
CA GLY A 26 7.98 -3.77 -5.22
C GLY A 26 7.07 -2.75 -4.55
N CYS A 27 7.11 -2.72 -3.21
CA CYS A 27 6.24 -1.84 -2.40
C CYS A 27 7.03 -0.87 -1.52
N SER A 28 8.38 -0.83 -1.63
CA SER A 28 9.30 -0.02 -0.80
C SER A 28 9.18 -0.20 0.72
N MET A 29 8.32 -1.12 1.17
CA MET A 29 8.17 -1.48 2.58
C MET A 29 9.37 -2.27 3.07
N THR A 30 9.73 -2.04 4.33
CA THR A 30 10.56 -2.96 5.10
C THR A 30 9.76 -4.19 5.51
N LYS A 31 10.49 -5.26 5.87
CA LYS A 31 9.87 -6.47 6.42
C LYS A 31 9.08 -6.17 7.71
N MET A 32 9.62 -5.31 8.59
CA MET A 32 8.92 -4.89 9.81
C MET A 32 7.62 -4.16 9.51
N GLU A 33 7.62 -3.20 8.57
CA GLU A 33 6.38 -2.52 8.17
C GLU A 33 5.33 -3.50 7.61
N LYS A 34 5.76 -4.56 6.90
CA LYS A 34 4.85 -5.60 6.41
C LYS A 34 4.26 -6.43 7.56
N ASP A 35 5.11 -6.92 8.46
CA ASP A 35 4.72 -7.80 9.56
C ASP A 35 3.91 -7.05 10.63
N SER A 36 4.16 -5.74 10.79
CA SER A 36 3.45 -4.88 11.75
C SER A 36 2.18 -4.26 11.20
N PHE A 37 1.85 -4.39 9.90
CA PHE A 37 0.65 -3.77 9.33
C PHE A 37 -0.61 -4.47 9.83
N PRO A 38 -1.43 -3.84 10.70
CA PRO A 38 -2.59 -4.50 11.25
C PRO A 38 -3.73 -4.47 10.23
N HIS A 39 -4.42 -5.60 10.05
CA HIS A 39 -5.62 -5.66 9.21
C HIS A 39 -6.78 -4.87 9.84
N SER A 40 -6.80 -4.76 11.17
CA SER A 40 -7.75 -3.95 11.95
C SER A 40 -7.05 -2.70 12.49
N GLY A 41 -7.59 -1.50 12.22
CA GLY A 41 -7.02 -0.25 12.73
C GLY A 41 -7.76 0.99 12.22
N SER A 42 -7.45 2.16 12.79
CA SER A 42 -8.06 3.43 12.40
C SER A 42 -7.69 3.78 10.95
N GLY A 43 -8.70 4.04 10.11
CA GLY A 43 -8.53 4.42 8.71
C GLY A 43 -7.56 5.56 8.49
N GLU A 44 -7.54 6.56 9.38
CA GLU A 44 -6.61 7.70 9.31
C GLU A 44 -5.12 7.27 9.43
N ALA A 45 -4.80 6.32 10.31
CA ALA A 45 -3.43 5.83 10.45
C ALA A 45 -2.97 5.08 9.20
N LYS A 46 -3.88 4.28 8.61
CA LYS A 46 -3.64 3.61 7.33
C LYS A 46 -3.48 4.63 6.20
N ARG A 47 -4.33 5.66 6.13
CA ARG A 47 -4.23 6.76 5.14
C ARG A 47 -2.85 7.41 5.15
N ARG A 48 -2.38 7.88 6.33
CA ARG A 48 -1.04 8.47 6.47
C ARG A 48 0.08 7.51 6.06
N PHE A 49 -0.09 6.22 6.35
CA PHE A 49 0.85 5.20 5.93
C PHE A 49 0.89 5.06 4.40
N PHE A 50 -0.27 4.99 3.74
CA PHE A 50 -0.38 4.95 2.28
C PHE A 50 0.22 6.19 1.62
N GLU A 51 -0.11 7.39 2.09
CA GLU A 51 0.45 8.64 1.58
C GLU A 51 1.99 8.65 1.65
N THR A 52 2.54 8.26 2.79
CA THR A 52 4.00 8.15 2.98
C THR A 52 4.62 7.10 2.06
N LEU A 53 3.94 5.96 1.89
CA LEU A 53 4.41 4.86 1.06
C LEU A 53 4.39 5.21 -0.43
N ILE A 54 3.35 5.89 -0.90
CA ILE A 54 3.23 6.37 -2.29
C ILE A 54 4.32 7.39 -2.58
N ALA A 55 4.51 8.40 -1.71
CA ALA A 55 5.59 9.37 -1.88
C ALA A 55 6.98 8.72 -1.93
N ARG A 56 7.21 7.67 -1.13
CA ARG A 56 8.45 6.86 -1.20
C ARG A 56 8.54 6.07 -2.52
N LEU A 57 7.45 5.46 -2.95
CA LEU A 57 7.39 4.73 -4.22
C LEU A 57 7.67 5.67 -5.39
N GLU A 58 7.12 6.88 -5.42
CA GLU A 58 7.39 7.88 -6.46
C GLU A 58 8.85 8.34 -6.45
N ALA A 59 9.44 8.49 -5.25
CA ALA A 59 10.85 8.85 -5.11
C ALA A 59 11.81 7.73 -5.56
N GLU A 60 11.51 6.47 -5.26
CA GLU A 60 12.36 5.32 -5.62
C GLU A 60 12.09 4.77 -7.03
N HIS A 61 10.82 4.79 -7.44
CA HIS A 61 10.32 4.29 -8.70
C HIS A 61 9.72 5.45 -9.48
N LYS A 62 10.36 5.81 -10.60
CA LYS A 62 9.82 6.78 -11.56
C LYS A 62 8.41 6.45 -12.08
N ASN A 63 7.92 5.22 -11.87
CA ASN A 63 6.58 4.82 -12.27
C ASN A 63 5.96 3.83 -11.26
N PRO A 64 5.11 4.29 -10.32
CA PRO A 64 4.41 3.43 -9.36
C PRO A 64 3.24 2.65 -9.98
N ALA A 65 2.94 2.79 -11.28
CA ALA A 65 1.78 2.16 -11.93
C ALA A 65 1.74 0.63 -11.77
N PHE A 66 2.90 -0.04 -11.75
CA PHE A 66 2.94 -1.48 -11.50
C PHE A 66 2.43 -1.85 -10.10
N TRP A 67 2.84 -1.07 -9.10
CA TRP A 67 2.39 -1.25 -7.72
C TRP A 67 0.90 -0.94 -7.60
N VAL A 68 0.43 0.18 -8.18
CA VAL A 68 -0.98 0.57 -8.20
C VAL A 68 -1.86 -0.52 -8.83
N ALA A 69 -1.49 -1.02 -10.01
CA ALA A 69 -2.26 -2.07 -10.69
C ALA A 69 -2.29 -3.39 -9.90
N SER A 70 -1.17 -3.76 -9.28
CA SER A 70 -1.09 -4.97 -8.46
C SER A 70 -1.88 -4.85 -7.17
N TYR A 71 -1.89 -3.66 -6.55
CA TYR A 71 -2.63 -3.39 -5.34
C TYR A 71 -4.15 -3.32 -5.60
N ARG A 72 -4.59 -2.71 -6.71
CA ARG A 72 -6.00 -2.74 -7.13
C ARG A 72 -6.52 -4.17 -7.28
N ARG A 73 -5.79 -5.04 -7.98
CA ARG A 73 -6.13 -6.47 -8.09
C ARG A 73 -6.25 -7.18 -6.74
N LYS A 74 -5.43 -6.75 -5.76
CA LYS A 74 -5.52 -7.27 -4.40
C LYS A 74 -6.80 -6.80 -3.72
N CYS A 75 -7.13 -5.52 -3.79
CA CYS A 75 -8.39 -4.99 -3.26
C CYS A 75 -9.61 -5.70 -3.87
N GLU A 76 -9.61 -5.90 -5.20
CA GLU A 76 -10.64 -6.67 -5.91
C GLU A 76 -10.74 -8.12 -5.40
N ARG A 77 -9.60 -8.79 -5.19
CA ARG A 77 -9.55 -10.17 -4.68
C ARG A 77 -10.06 -10.29 -3.24
N GLU A 78 -9.78 -9.31 -2.40
CA GLU A 78 -10.26 -9.27 -1.00
C GLU A 78 -11.70 -8.73 -0.91
N GLY A 79 -12.28 -8.20 -1.99
CA GLY A 79 -13.64 -7.66 -2.03
C GLY A 79 -13.81 -6.35 -1.25
N VAL A 80 -12.73 -5.59 -1.09
CA VAL A 80 -12.70 -4.34 -0.31
C VAL A 80 -12.47 -3.14 -1.23
N PRO A 81 -13.04 -1.96 -0.89
CA PRO A 81 -12.80 -0.74 -1.67
C PRO A 81 -11.31 -0.41 -1.69
N CYS A 82 -10.78 -0.04 -2.86
CA CYS A 82 -9.37 0.29 -2.98
C CYS A 82 -9.12 1.74 -2.50
N PRO A 83 -8.30 1.97 -1.47
CA PRO A 83 -8.00 3.31 -0.96
C PRO A 83 -7.25 4.19 -1.97
N LEU A 84 -6.68 3.61 -3.03
CA LEU A 84 -5.98 4.38 -4.07
C LEU A 84 -6.93 5.15 -4.98
N ASP A 85 -8.16 4.69 -5.15
CA ASP A 85 -9.15 5.40 -5.96
C ASP A 85 -9.53 6.73 -5.31
N ASP A 86 -9.65 6.75 -3.97
CA ASP A 86 -9.91 7.97 -3.17
C ASP A 86 -8.72 8.95 -3.18
N LEU A 87 -7.49 8.44 -3.26
CA LEU A 87 -6.27 9.27 -3.31
C LEU A 87 -5.97 9.85 -4.69
N ALA A 88 -6.51 9.25 -5.77
CA ALA A 88 -6.28 9.71 -7.14
C ALA A 88 -7.15 10.91 -7.54
N GLU A 89 -8.17 11.24 -6.74
CA GLU A 89 -9.14 12.32 -7.01
C GLU A 89 -8.80 13.66 -6.31
N THR A 90 -7.65 13.78 -5.62
CA THR A 90 -7.16 15.04 -5.02
C THR A 90 -5.99 15.62 -5.81
#